data_AF-A0A7J9JTA3-F1
#
_entry.id   AF-A0A7J9JTA3-F1
#
_cell.length_a   1.000
_cell.length_b   1.000
_cell.length_c   1.000
_cell.angle_alpha   90.00
_cell.angle_beta   90.00
_cell.angle_gamma   90.00
#
_symmetry.space_group_name_H-M   'P 1'
#
loop_
_entity.id
_entity.type
_entity.pdbx_description
1 polymer ?
#
loop_
_entity_poly.entity_id
_entity_poly.type
_entity_poly.pdbx_seq_one_letter_code
_entity_poly.pdbx_strand_id
1 'polypeptide(L)'
;AVDTIIKQGPLSESQKRRVAKQFTSRVHVADICQALKASMRIQLSRRIYNIVDDDPASRKEVFAYALDLVEKKWPSLVKEITSHERAEPFVQKTTLKGEKRVSNAHMKNELAVQLLYPSYKSGLQSIIDQIENPF
;
A
#
# COMPACT_ATOMS: atom_id res chain seq x y z
N ALA A 1 1.95 -3.33 -5.07
CA ALA A 1 3.42 -3.39 -4.93
C ALA A 1 3.86 -4.78 -5.34
N VAL A 2 3.50 -5.82 -4.58
CA VAL A 2 3.72 -7.24 -4.93
C VAL A 2 3.30 -7.56 -6.37
N ASP A 3 2.02 -7.34 -6.70
CA ASP A 3 1.50 -7.58 -8.06
C ASP A 3 2.26 -6.83 -9.16
N THR A 4 2.69 -5.59 -8.89
CA THR A 4 3.49 -4.79 -9.83
C THR A 4 4.88 -5.38 -10.05
N ILE A 5 5.51 -5.90 -8.99
CA ILE A 5 6.83 -6.53 -9.06
C ILE A 5 6.73 -7.85 -9.84
N ILE A 6 5.73 -8.67 -9.53
CA ILE A 6 5.52 -9.97 -10.16
C ILE A 6 5.21 -9.82 -11.66
N LYS A 7 4.27 -8.94 -12.03
CA LYS A 7 3.83 -8.77 -13.43
C LYS A 7 4.78 -7.95 -14.29
N GLN A 8 5.71 -7.21 -13.69
CA GLN A 8 6.64 -6.29 -14.38
C GLN A 8 5.95 -5.30 -15.35
N GLY A 9 4.68 -4.96 -15.12
CA GLY A 9 3.91 -4.09 -16.00
C GLY A 9 4.27 -2.60 -15.84
N PRO A 10 3.98 -1.76 -16.86
CA PRO A 10 4.22 -0.33 -16.77
C PRO A 10 3.39 0.33 -15.66
N LEU A 11 3.98 1.33 -14.98
CA LEU A 11 3.25 2.13 -13.99
C LEU A 11 2.18 3.00 -14.67
N SER A 12 1.00 3.11 -14.06
CA SER A 12 0.00 4.10 -14.48
C SER A 12 0.47 5.53 -14.17
N GLU A 13 -0.08 6.53 -14.87
CA GLU A 13 0.21 7.95 -14.63
C GLU A 13 -0.02 8.36 -13.16
N SER A 14 -1.05 7.82 -12.53
CA SER A 14 -1.33 8.07 -11.11
C SER A 14 -0.26 7.47 -10.18
N GLN A 15 0.39 6.38 -10.59
CA GLN A 15 1.47 5.75 -9.84
C GLN A 15 2.77 6.52 -10.04
N LYS A 16 3.09 6.92 -11.28
CA LYS A 16 4.26 7.77 -11.59
C LYS A 16 4.24 9.07 -10.79
N ARG A 17 3.09 9.75 -10.73
CA ARG A 17 2.92 10.98 -9.94
C ARG A 17 3.16 10.83 -8.43
N ARG A 18 3.00 9.63 -7.88
CA ARG A 18 3.21 9.35 -6.46
C ARG A 18 4.63 8.89 -6.14
N VAL A 19 5.48 8.67 -7.14
CA VAL A 19 6.88 8.25 -6.93
C VAL A 19 7.64 9.27 -6.09
N ALA A 20 7.45 10.56 -6.37
CA ALA A 20 8.12 11.65 -5.65
C ALA A 20 7.47 12.04 -4.31
N LYS A 21 6.40 11.36 -3.87
CA LYS A 21 5.71 11.68 -2.61
C LYS A 21 6.38 11.02 -1.42
N GLN A 22 6.69 11.82 -0.40
CA GLN A 22 7.26 11.34 0.86
C GLN A 22 6.22 10.51 1.63
N PHE A 23 4.98 10.98 1.67
CA PHE A 23 3.90 10.27 2.36
C PHE A 23 2.80 9.85 1.40
N THR A 24 2.45 8.56 1.43
CA THR A 24 1.25 8.03 0.78
C THR A 24 0.50 7.18 1.78
N SER A 25 -0.78 7.49 2.00
CA SER A 25 -1.65 6.64 2.81
C SER A 25 -2.05 5.38 2.05
N ARG A 26 -2.17 4.27 2.77
CA ARG A 26 -2.59 2.97 2.26
C ARG A 26 -3.60 2.36 3.23
N VAL A 27 -4.21 1.24 2.85
CA VAL A 27 -5.03 0.44 3.73
C VAL A 27 -5.13 -0.97 3.16
N HIS A 28 -5.16 -1.97 4.03
CA HIS A 28 -5.42 -3.34 3.62
C HIS A 28 -6.91 -3.55 3.35
N VAL A 29 -7.26 -4.36 2.33
CA VAL A 29 -8.67 -4.57 1.94
C VAL A 29 -9.53 -5.10 3.08
N ALA A 30 -8.97 -5.97 3.94
CA ALA A 30 -9.66 -6.47 5.12
C ALA A 30 -10.12 -5.34 6.05
N ASP A 31 -9.28 -4.32 6.27
CA ASP A 31 -9.62 -3.17 7.12
C ASP A 31 -10.66 -2.25 6.49
N ILE A 32 -10.70 -2.15 5.15
CA ILE A 32 -11.81 -1.51 4.45
C ILE A 32 -13.13 -2.25 4.74
N CYS A 33 -13.12 -3.59 4.63
CA CYS A 33 -14.30 -4.39 4.91
C CYS A 33 -14.75 -4.26 6.38
N GLN A 34 -13.81 -4.20 7.32
CA GLN A 34 -14.13 -3.95 8.74
C GLN A 34 -14.83 -2.60 8.92
N ALA A 35 -14.26 -1.53 8.35
CA ALA A 35 -14.82 -0.19 8.46
C ALA A 35 -16.22 -0.07 7.82
N LEU A 36 -16.42 -0.69 6.65
CA LEU A 36 -17.74 -0.73 6.01
C LEU A 36 -18.78 -1.44 6.88
N LYS A 37 -18.45 -2.62 7.42
CA LYS A 37 -19.32 -3.38 8.33
C LYS A 37 -19.65 -2.59 9.58
N ALA A 38 -18.69 -1.87 10.15
CA ALA A 38 -18.91 -1.01 11.31
C ALA A 38 -19.83 0.18 10.97
N SER A 39 -19.62 0.83 9.83
CA SER A 39 -20.45 1.98 9.40
C SER A 39 -21.91 1.63 9.18
N MET A 40 -22.21 0.40 8.72
CA MET A 40 -23.58 -0.07 8.49
C MET A 40 -24.39 -0.23 9.79
N ARG A 41 -23.72 -0.33 10.94
CA ARG A 41 -24.37 -0.53 12.25
C ARG A 41 -24.64 0.78 12.99
N ILE A 42 -24.10 1.88 12.51
CA ILE A 42 -24.13 3.17 13.20
C ILE A 42 -25.23 4.05 12.60
N GLN A 43 -26.05 4.65 13.47
CA GLN A 43 -27.14 5.57 13.07
C GLN A 43 -26.69 7.04 12.93
N LEU A 44 -25.38 7.30 12.84
CA LEU A 44 -24.85 8.65 12.65
C LEU A 44 -25.04 9.11 11.19
N SER A 45 -25.88 10.11 10.97
CA SER A 45 -26.09 10.68 9.64
C SER A 45 -24.86 11.48 9.18
N ARG A 46 -24.41 11.25 7.93
CA ARG A 46 -23.50 12.12 7.15
C ARG A 46 -22.06 12.32 7.70
N ARG A 47 -21.45 11.31 8.30
CA ARG A 47 -20.02 11.36 8.69
C ARG A 47 -19.10 10.93 7.53
N ILE A 48 -17.92 11.53 7.46
CA ILE A 48 -16.84 11.16 6.52
C ILE A 48 -15.71 10.53 7.32
N TYR A 49 -15.26 9.35 6.88
CA TYR A 49 -14.19 8.60 7.52
C TYR A 49 -13.02 8.40 6.54
N ASN A 50 -11.80 8.72 6.97
CA ASN A 50 -10.60 8.30 6.27
C ASN A 50 -10.27 6.87 6.66
N ILE A 51 -10.31 5.97 5.69
CA ILE A 51 -9.97 4.56 5.89
C ILE A 51 -8.54 4.33 5.42
N VAL A 52 -7.60 4.50 6.35
CA VAL A 52 -6.15 4.41 6.13
C VAL A 52 -5.45 3.69 7.29
N ASP A 53 -4.31 3.08 7.01
CA ASP A 53 -3.41 2.50 8.00
C ASP A 53 -2.70 3.58 8.85
N ASP A 54 -1.91 3.14 9.83
CA ASP A 54 -1.19 4.03 10.77
C ASP A 54 0.21 4.44 10.27
N ASP A 55 0.66 3.86 9.16
CA ASP A 55 2.04 3.93 8.69
C ASP A 55 2.15 4.58 7.29
N PRO A 56 1.99 5.91 7.19
CA PRO A 56 2.18 6.61 5.94
C PRO A 56 3.66 6.52 5.52
N ALA A 57 3.91 5.84 4.41
CA ALA A 57 5.26 5.61 3.89
C ALA A 57 5.41 6.06 2.43
N SER A 58 6.65 6.31 2.01
CA SER A 58 6.95 6.63 0.62
C SER A 58 6.65 5.44 -0.30
N ARG A 59 6.53 5.68 -1.61
CA ARG A 59 6.39 4.56 -2.55
C ARG A 59 7.66 3.70 -2.60
N LYS A 60 8.84 4.32 -2.45
CA LYS A 60 10.14 3.65 -2.44
C LYS A 60 10.26 2.61 -1.34
N GLU A 61 9.93 2.97 -0.09
CA GLU A 61 10.02 2.05 1.06
C GLU A 61 9.10 0.85 0.91
N VAL A 62 7.85 1.09 0.48
CA VAL A 62 6.87 0.02 0.30
C VAL A 62 7.27 -0.95 -0.81
N PHE A 63 7.85 -0.44 -1.90
CA PHE A 63 8.35 -1.31 -2.98
C PHE A 63 9.59 -2.09 -2.56
N ALA A 64 10.51 -1.48 -1.81
CA ALA A 64 11.69 -2.18 -1.30
C ALA A 64 11.30 -3.34 -0.38
N TYR A 65 10.37 -3.14 0.55
CA TYR A 65 9.90 -4.22 1.42
C TYR A 65 9.10 -5.28 0.65
N ALA A 66 8.27 -4.88 -0.32
CA ALA A 66 7.55 -5.83 -1.16
C ALA A 66 8.51 -6.72 -1.98
N LEU A 67 9.62 -6.15 -2.47
CA LEU A 67 10.65 -6.89 -3.20
C LEU A 67 11.33 -7.91 -2.29
N ASP A 68 11.74 -7.51 -1.08
CA ASP A 68 12.32 -8.43 -0.09
C ASP A 68 11.40 -9.60 0.23
N LEU A 69 10.09 -9.37 0.35
CA LEU A 69 9.12 -10.46 0.55
C LEU A 69 9.00 -11.39 -0.66
N VAL A 70 8.97 -10.83 -1.88
CA VAL A 70 8.92 -11.62 -3.12
C VAL A 70 10.20 -12.45 -3.29
N GLU A 71 11.36 -11.87 -3.01
CA GLU A 71 12.66 -12.55 -3.03
C GLU A 71 12.71 -13.71 -2.05
N LYS A 72 12.22 -13.51 -0.83
CA LYS A 72 12.16 -14.56 0.19
C LYS A 72 11.21 -15.69 -0.20
N LYS A 73 10.04 -15.37 -0.76
CA LYS A 73 9.02 -16.39 -1.09
C LYS A 73 9.33 -17.11 -2.41
N TRP A 74 9.83 -16.41 -3.41
CA TRP A 74 10.16 -16.95 -4.74
C TRP A 74 11.54 -16.49 -5.22
N PRO A 75 12.64 -17.06 -4.67
CA PRO A 75 14.00 -16.66 -5.03
C PRO A 75 14.33 -16.74 -6.53
N SER A 76 13.72 -17.70 -7.24
CA SER A 76 13.95 -17.90 -8.68
C SER A 76 13.36 -16.79 -9.55
N LEU A 77 12.25 -16.16 -9.11
CA LEU A 77 11.56 -15.10 -9.86
C LEU A 77 12.42 -13.83 -9.99
N VAL A 78 13.25 -13.55 -8.99
CA VAL A 78 14.04 -12.32 -8.96
C VAL A 78 15.28 -12.39 -9.84
N LYS A 79 15.83 -13.59 -10.08
CA LYS A 79 16.92 -13.74 -11.05
C LYS A 79 16.53 -13.23 -12.43
N GLU A 80 15.28 -13.48 -12.85
CA GLU A 80 14.72 -12.96 -14.11
C GLU A 80 14.46 -11.44 -14.06
N ILE A 81 13.99 -10.90 -12.93
CA ILE A 81 13.77 -9.46 -12.74
C ILE A 81 15.10 -8.68 -12.81
N THR A 82 16.18 -9.19 -12.21
CA THR A 82 17.48 -8.49 -12.23
C THR A 82 18.16 -8.49 -13.60
N SER A 83 17.80 -9.40 -14.51
CA SER A 83 18.30 -9.40 -15.90
C SER A 83 17.55 -8.42 -16.81
N HIS A 84 16.29 -8.10 -16.50
CA HIS A 84 15.48 -7.14 -17.24
C HIS A 84 15.41 -5.82 -16.47
N GLU A 85 16.39 -4.96 -16.72
CA GLU A 85 16.40 -3.53 -16.41
C GLU A 85 15.94 -3.18 -14.98
N ARG A 86 16.92 -2.93 -14.09
CA ARG A 86 16.69 -2.03 -12.95
C ARG A 86 15.97 -0.79 -13.49
N ALA A 87 14.67 -0.69 -13.24
CA ALA A 87 13.88 0.46 -13.63
C ALA A 87 14.61 1.70 -13.12
N GLU A 88 15.26 2.40 -14.05
CA GLU A 88 16.01 3.62 -13.79
C GLU A 88 15.16 4.51 -12.87
N PRO A 89 15.73 5.04 -11.78
CA PRO A 89 14.97 5.85 -10.86
C PRO A 89 14.37 7.01 -11.66
N PHE A 90 13.05 6.98 -11.80
CA PHE A 90 12.28 7.97 -12.55
C PHE A 90 12.41 9.32 -11.83
N VAL A 91 13.50 10.04 -12.06
CA VAL A 91 13.71 11.41 -11.58
C VAL A 91 12.95 12.33 -12.51
N GLN A 92 11.62 12.33 -12.39
CA GLN A 92 10.84 13.43 -12.94
C GLN A 92 11.03 14.64 -12.03
N LYS A 93 11.46 15.77 -12.61
CA LYS A 93 11.40 17.11 -11.99
C LYS A 93 9.99 17.35 -11.44
N THR A 94 9.76 17.09 -10.16
CA THR A 94 8.48 17.37 -9.54
C THR A 94 8.53 18.71 -8.83
N THR A 95 7.70 19.63 -9.30
CA THR A 95 7.26 20.82 -8.54
C THR A 95 6.81 20.34 -7.16
N LEU A 96 7.40 20.89 -6.09
CA LEU A 96 7.12 20.56 -4.70
C LEU A 96 5.67 20.90 -4.34
N LYS A 97 4.71 20.06 -4.75
CA LYS A 97 3.36 20.06 -4.19
C LYS A 97 3.47 19.57 -2.76
N GLY A 98 2.80 20.24 -1.83
CA GLY A 98 2.84 19.92 -0.40
C GLY A 98 2.64 18.44 -0.08
N GLU A 99 3.23 18.03 1.05
CA GLU A 99 3.07 16.71 1.63
C GLU A 99 1.80 16.67 2.51
N LYS A 100 1.17 15.49 2.59
CA LYS A 100 -0.04 15.29 3.39
C LYS A 100 0.06 13.97 4.14
N ARG A 101 -0.31 13.99 5.42
CA ARG A 101 -0.62 12.81 6.23
C ARG A 101 -2.13 12.78 6.51
N VAL A 102 -2.71 11.60 6.53
CA VAL A 102 -4.16 11.41 6.72
C VAL A 102 -4.39 10.77 8.07
N SER A 103 -5.21 11.40 8.92
CA SER A 103 -5.62 10.82 10.20
C SER A 103 -6.78 9.86 10.01
N ASN A 104 -6.72 8.70 10.68
CA ASN A 104 -7.78 7.70 10.80
C ASN A 104 -8.50 7.75 12.16
N ALA A 105 -8.30 8.80 12.96
CA ALA A 105 -8.84 8.88 14.32
C ALA A 105 -10.36 8.71 14.37
N HIS A 106 -11.11 9.25 13.39
CA HIS A 106 -12.58 9.10 13.37
C HIS A 106 -13.02 7.65 13.17
N MET A 107 -12.39 6.87 12.28
CA MET A 107 -12.77 5.46 12.12
C MET A 107 -12.42 4.62 13.35
N LYS A 108 -11.36 4.98 14.09
CA LYS A 108 -10.99 4.31 15.33
C LYS A 108 -11.95 4.66 16.47
N ASN A 109 -12.28 5.93 16.62
CA ASN A 109 -13.07 6.43 17.75
C ASN A 109 -14.57 6.24 17.56
N GLU A 110 -15.10 6.54 16.37
CA GLU A 110 -16.55 6.52 16.12
C GLU A 110 -17.01 5.16 15.59
N LEU A 111 -16.24 4.52 14.68
CA LEU A 111 -16.58 3.19 14.16
C LEU A 111 -16.00 2.04 15.00
N ALA A 112 -15.22 2.36 16.04
CA ALA A 112 -14.53 1.37 16.89
C ALA A 112 -13.68 0.36 16.10
N VAL A 113 -13.14 0.76 14.94
CA VAL A 113 -12.33 -0.12 14.09
C VAL A 113 -10.93 -0.29 14.69
N GLN A 114 -10.55 -1.54 14.93
CA GLN A 114 -9.17 -1.94 15.22
C GLN A 114 -8.54 -2.50 13.95
N LEU A 115 -7.44 -1.88 13.50
CA LEU A 115 -6.76 -2.30 12.27
C LEU A 115 -6.13 -3.68 12.46
N LEU A 116 -6.46 -4.62 11.57
CA LEU A 116 -5.77 -5.90 11.46
C LEU A 116 -4.36 -5.72 10.89
N TYR A 117 -4.20 -4.75 9.98
CA TYR A 117 -2.93 -4.47 9.32
C TYR A 117 -2.58 -2.98 9.48
N PRO A 118 -2.05 -2.58 10.65
CA PRO A 118 -1.79 -1.17 10.96
C PRO A 118 -0.64 -0.56 10.15
N SER A 119 0.14 -1.36 9.43
CA SER A 119 1.24 -0.89 8.58
C SER A 119 1.27 -1.57 7.23
N TYR A 120 1.90 -0.91 6.25
CA TYR A 120 2.18 -1.53 4.96
C TYR A 120 2.98 -2.83 5.10
N LYS A 121 3.82 -2.95 6.14
CA LYS A 121 4.59 -4.18 6.39
C LYS A 121 3.67 -5.34 6.74
N SER A 122 2.81 -5.16 7.74
CA SER A 122 1.83 -6.17 8.14
C SER A 122 0.88 -6.55 7.01
N GLY A 123 0.41 -5.57 6.22
CA GLY A 123 -0.48 -5.82 5.10
C GLY A 123 0.20 -6.56 3.95
N LEU A 124 1.42 -6.17 3.57
CA LEU A 124 2.16 -6.85 2.51
C LEU A 124 2.57 -8.27 2.90
N GLN A 125 2.97 -8.50 4.16
CA GLN A 125 3.26 -9.83 4.66
C GLN A 125 2.03 -10.74 4.54
N SER A 126 0.86 -10.28 5.02
CA SER A 126 -0.38 -11.06 4.90
C SER A 126 -0.76 -11.38 3.46
N ILE A 127 -0.55 -10.44 2.53
CA ILE A 127 -0.81 -10.67 1.11
C ILE A 127 0.15 -11.74 0.58
N ILE A 128 1.44 -11.62 0.90
CA ILE A 128 2.46 -12.58 0.46
C ILE A 128 2.17 -13.96 1.00
N ASP A 129 1.81 -14.11 2.27
CA ASP A 129 1.51 -15.39 2.89
C ASP A 129 0.35 -16.12 2.17
N GLN A 130 -0.65 -15.38 1.69
CA GLN A 130 -1.84 -15.92 1.02
C GLN A 130 -1.65 -16.20 -0.49
N ILE A 131 -0.64 -15.63 -1.14
CA ILE A 131 -0.38 -15.91 -2.56
C ILE A 131 0.40 -17.23 -2.66
N GLU A 132 -0.19 -18.26 -3.25
CA GLU A 132 0.47 -19.56 -3.45
C GLU A 132 1.32 -19.61 -4.73
N ASN A 133 0.82 -19.02 -5.83
CA ASN A 133 1.48 -18.98 -7.13
C ASN A 133 1.70 -17.53 -7.59
N PRO A 134 2.91 -17.15 -8.03
CA PRO A 134 3.15 -15.82 -8.60
C PRO A 134 2.58 -15.65 -10.02
N PHE A 135 2.05 -16.70 -10.67
CA PHE A 135 1.51 -16.65 -12.03
C PHE A 135 -0.01 -16.90 -12.07
#